data_AF-A0A2W4KQB7-F1
#
_entry.id   AF-A0A2W4KQB7-F1
#
_cell.length_a   1.000
_cell.length_b   1.000
_cell.length_c   1.000
_cell.angle_alpha   90.00
_cell.angle_beta   90.00
_cell.angle_gamma   90.00
#
_symmetry.space_group_name_H-M   'P 1'
#
loop_
_entity.id
_entity.type
_entity.pdbx_description
1 polymer ?
#
loop_
_entity_poly.entity_id
_entity_poly.type
_entity_poly.pdbx_seq_one_letter_code
_entity_poly.pdbx_strand_id
1 'polypeptide(L)'
;METVETFDLLEFQQKARELCCPKKLFQLWEDVCRRYDSREIGEYELEEMKEVIWPSLHALASIRNSVNDAPAPSEEPKRKRA
;
A
#
# COMPACT_ATOMS: atom_id res chain seq x y z
N MET A 1 33.30 -2.89 10.90
CA MET A 1 32.50 -4.07 10.49
C MET A 1 31.15 -3.53 10.08
N GLU A 2 31.01 -3.19 8.81
CA GLU A 2 29.73 -2.79 8.23
C GLU A 2 28.87 -4.05 8.12
N THR A 3 27.74 -4.05 8.80
CA THR A 3 26.72 -5.10 8.70
C THR A 3 26.13 -4.99 7.30
N VAL A 4 26.57 -5.85 6.39
CA VAL A 4 25.91 -6.02 5.08
C VAL A 4 24.53 -6.59 5.37
N GLU A 5 23.54 -5.71 5.51
CA GLU A 5 22.13 -6.09 5.61
C GLU A 5 21.73 -6.66 4.25
N THR A 6 21.89 -7.98 4.10
CA THR A 6 21.36 -8.71 2.96
C THR A 6 19.86 -8.46 2.85
N PHE A 7 19.41 -8.04 1.68
CA PHE A 7 18.00 -7.82 1.40
C PHE A 7 17.23 -9.13 1.55
N ASP A 8 16.37 -9.22 2.56
CA ASP A 8 15.49 -10.37 2.77
C ASP A 8 14.11 -10.09 2.18
N LEU A 9 13.85 -10.68 1.02
CA LEU A 9 12.60 -10.50 0.29
C LEU A 9 11.38 -10.88 1.15
N LEU A 10 11.48 -11.96 1.93
CA LEU A 10 10.36 -12.47 2.72
C LEU A 10 10.00 -11.50 3.85
N GLU A 11 11.00 -10.96 4.54
CA GLU A 11 10.81 -9.97 5.60
C GLU A 11 10.18 -8.68 5.05
N PHE A 12 10.63 -8.24 3.89
CA PHE A 12 10.09 -7.05 3.22
C PHE A 12 8.65 -7.26 2.72
N GLN A 13 8.32 -8.44 2.18
CA GLN A 13 6.96 -8.80 1.81
C GLN A 13 6.04 -8.86 3.04
N GLN A 14 6.51 -9.42 4.16
CA GLN A 14 5.75 -9.48 5.40
C GLN A 14 5.47 -8.08 5.97
N LYS A 15 6.50 -7.22 6.02
CA LYS A 15 6.34 -5.80 6.39
C LYS A 15 5.33 -5.11 5.49
N ALA A 16 5.38 -5.29 4.18
CA ALA A 16 4.41 -4.70 3.26
C ALA A 16 2.97 -5.14 3.57
N ARG A 17 2.75 -6.41 3.94
CA ARG A 17 1.43 -6.94 4.31
C ARG A 17 0.92 -6.40 5.65
N GLU A 18 1.80 -6.14 6.60
CA GLU A 18 1.44 -5.56 7.91
C GLU A 18 1.20 -4.04 7.84
N LEU A 19 1.77 -3.36 6.84
CA LEU A 19 1.63 -1.92 6.67
C LEU A 19 0.27 -1.53 6.11
N CYS A 20 -0.69 -1.27 6.99
CA CYS A 20 -1.99 -0.68 6.63
C CYS A 20 -1.96 0.83 6.35
N CYS A 21 -0.78 1.46 6.36
CA CYS A 21 -0.63 2.90 6.11
C CYS A 21 -0.05 3.15 4.71
N PRO A 22 -0.76 3.84 3.81
CA PRO A 22 -0.30 4.06 2.44
C PRO A 22 1.02 4.84 2.40
N LYS A 23 1.22 5.81 3.30
CA LYS A 23 2.48 6.56 3.40
C LYS A 23 3.68 5.67 3.70
N LYS A 24 3.51 4.67 4.58
CA LYS A 24 4.58 3.73 4.94
C LYS A 24 4.83 2.73 3.80
N LEU A 25 3.79 2.29 3.10
CA LEU A 25 3.92 1.46 1.89
C LEU A 25 4.72 2.19 0.80
N PHE A 26 4.46 3.48 0.58
CA PHE A 26 5.24 4.30 -0.34
C PHE A 26 6.71 4.41 0.09
N GLN A 27 6.99 4.67 1.37
CA GLN A 27 8.36 4.71 1.87
C GLN A 27 9.09 3.37 1.70
N LEU A 28 8.40 2.25 1.90
CA LEU A 28 8.95 0.91 1.67
C LEU A 28 9.27 0.70 0.18
N TRP A 29 8.38 1.12 -0.71
CA TRP A 29 8.60 1.06 -2.15
C TRP A 29 9.78 1.92 -2.61
N GLU A 30 9.91 3.14 -2.08
CA GLU A 30 11.06 4.01 -2.35
C GLU A 30 12.38 3.36 -1.93
N ASP A 31 12.42 2.65 -0.80
CA ASP A 31 13.61 1.93 -0.34
C ASP A 31 13.98 0.78 -1.29
N VAL A 32 12.99 0.00 -1.73
CA VAL A 32 13.17 -1.08 -2.73
C VAL A 32 13.71 -0.50 -4.05
N CYS A 33 13.11 0.58 -4.56
CA CYS A 33 13.59 1.22 -5.78
C CYS A 33 15.03 1.74 -5.64
N ARG A 34 15.37 2.32 -4.48
CA ARG A 34 16.75 2.78 -4.20
C ARG A 34 17.74 1.62 -4.24
N ARG A 35 17.42 0.49 -3.60
CA ARG A 35 18.27 -0.70 -3.59
C ARG A 35 18.43 -1.30 -4.99
N TYR A 36 17.39 -1.26 -5.81
CA TYR A 36 17.47 -1.70 -7.20
C TYR A 36 18.39 -0.80 -8.03
N ASP A 37 18.30 0.53 -7.86
CA ASP A 37 19.17 1.50 -8.53
C ASP A 37 20.65 1.32 -8.11
N SER A 38 20.89 1.04 -6.83
CA SER A 38 22.20 0.66 -6.28
C SER A 38 22.68 -0.72 -6.73
N ARG A 39 21.88 -1.50 -7.48
CA ARG A 39 22.13 -2.90 -7.87
C ARG A 39 22.32 -3.85 -6.68
N GLU A 40 21.75 -3.53 -5.54
CA GLU A 40 21.74 -4.39 -4.35
C GLU A 40 20.70 -5.51 -4.47
N ILE A 41 19.67 -5.30 -5.29
CA ILE A 41 18.61 -6.27 -5.60
C ILE A 41 18.40 -6.38 -7.10
N GLY A 42 17.97 -7.55 -7.55
CA GLY A 42 17.67 -7.84 -8.95
C GLY A 42 16.28 -7.40 -9.40
N GLU A 43 16.01 -7.57 -10.70
CA GLU A 43 14.69 -7.32 -11.29
C GLU A 43 13.63 -8.23 -10.69
N TYR A 44 14.00 -9.48 -10.38
CA TYR A 44 13.11 -10.44 -9.74
C TYR A 44 12.59 -9.93 -8.37
N GLU A 45 13.50 -9.53 -7.46
CA GLU A 45 13.10 -8.97 -6.17
C GLU A 45 12.26 -7.69 -6.28
N LEU A 46 12.55 -6.85 -7.27
CA LEU A 46 11.78 -5.63 -7.54
C LEU A 46 10.34 -5.97 -7.97
N GLU A 47 10.17 -6.92 -8.89
CA GLU A 47 8.85 -7.36 -9.36
C GLU A 47 8.04 -8.03 -8.24
N GLU A 48 8.67 -8.90 -7.46
CA GLU A 48 8.03 -9.55 -6.29
C GLU A 48 7.52 -8.50 -5.29
N MET A 49 8.33 -7.49 -4.94
CA MET A 49 7.91 -6.43 -4.03
C MET A 49 6.76 -5.58 -4.59
N LYS A 50 6.77 -5.33 -5.90
CA LYS A 50 5.71 -4.61 -6.60
C LYS A 50 4.38 -5.34 -6.50
N GLU A 51 4.38 -6.65 -6.75
CA GLU A 51 3.20 -7.50 -6.63
C GLU A 51 2.63 -7.55 -5.21
N VAL A 52 3.45 -7.33 -4.18
CA VAL A 52 2.95 -7.25 -2.79
C VAL A 52 2.42 -5.87 -2.41
N ILE A 53 3.08 -4.79 -2.86
CA ILE A 53 2.72 -3.42 -2.46
C ILE A 53 1.50 -2.88 -3.22
N TRP A 54 1.40 -3.16 -4.52
CA TRP A 54 0.31 -2.68 -5.36
C TRP A 54 -1.10 -3.12 -4.94
N PRO A 55 -1.38 -4.40 -4.62
CA PRO A 55 -2.72 -4.79 -4.18
C PRO A 55 -3.09 -4.10 -2.86
N SER A 56 -2.15 -3.90 -1.95
CA SER A 56 -2.37 -3.16 -0.70
C SER A 56 -2.72 -1.69 -0.97
N LEU A 57 -2.01 -1.02 -1.89
CA LEU A 57 -2.34 0.35 -2.30
C LEU A 57 -3.70 0.44 -3.02
N HIS A 58 -4.01 -0.52 -3.90
CA HIS A 58 -5.29 -0.58 -4.61
C HIS A 58 -6.45 -0.83 -3.65
N ALA A 59 -6.29 -1.74 -2.68
CA ALA A 59 -7.27 -1.98 -1.62
C ALA A 59 -7.51 -0.71 -0.79
N LEU A 60 -6.46 -0.01 -0.39
CA LEU A 60 -6.57 1.26 0.34
C LEU A 60 -7.26 2.35 -0.48
N ALA A 61 -6.96 2.46 -1.78
CA ALA A 61 -7.62 3.39 -2.68
C ALA A 61 -9.11 3.05 -2.88
N SER A 62 -9.43 1.76 -3.02
CA SER A 62 -10.80 1.26 -3.13
C SER A 62 -11.60 1.54 -1.85
N ILE A 63 -11.03 1.27 -0.68
CA ILE A 63 -11.66 1.56 0.62
C ILE A 63 -11.87 3.08 0.77
N ARG A 64 -10.87 3.90 0.41
CA ARG A 64 -11.02 5.36 0.45
C ARG A 64 -12.19 5.82 -0.41
N ASN A 65 -12.31 5.29 -1.63
CA ASN A 65 -13.44 5.62 -2.49
C ASN A 65 -14.76 5.14 -1.89
N SER A 66 -14.85 3.93 -1.33
CA SER A 66 -16.08 3.45 -0.68
C SER A 66 -16.48 4.24 0.56
N VAL A 67 -15.51 4.75 1.34
CA VAL A 67 -15.78 5.60 2.52
C VAL A 67 -16.16 7.02 2.11
N ASN A 68 -15.54 7.55 1.05
CA ASN A 68 -15.80 8.91 0.56
C ASN A 68 -17.05 9.00 -0.33
N ASP A 69 -17.50 7.87 -0.90
CA ASP A 69 -18.75 7.70 -1.66
C ASP A 69 -19.92 7.29 -0.74
N ALA A 70 -19.78 7.40 0.58
CA ALA A 70 -20.92 7.29 1.48
C ALA A 70 -21.95 8.37 1.05
N PRO A 71 -23.16 7.97 0.60
CA PRO A 71 -24.16 8.93 0.19
C PRO A 71 -24.45 9.85 1.37
N ALA A 72 -24.39 11.16 1.13
CA ALA A 72 -24.93 12.15 2.05
C ALA A 72 -26.31 11.65 2.53
N PRO A 73 -26.62 11.77 3.83
CA PRO A 73 -27.83 11.21 4.40
C PRO A 73 -29.02 11.67 3.56
N SER A 74 -29.64 10.71 2.88
CA SER A 74 -30.84 10.92 2.09
C SER A 74 -31.85 11.65 2.95
N GLU A 75 -32.12 12.92 2.62
CA GLU A 75 -33.13 13.72 3.30
C GLU A 75 -34.45 12.93 3.30
N GLU A 76 -34.92 12.62 4.50
CA GLU A 76 -36.18 11.92 4.73
C GLU A 76 -37.30 12.56 3.92
N PRO A 77 -38.15 11.78 3.22
CA PRO A 77 -39.35 12.34 2.62
C PRO A 77 -40.30 12.75 3.75
N LYS A 78 -40.28 14.05 4.09
CA LYS A 78 -41.30 14.70 4.93
C LYS A 78 -42.67 14.41 4.33
N ARG A 79 -43.33 13.37 4.84
CA ARG A 79 -44.76 13.12 4.65
C ARG A 79 -45.51 14.34 5.18
N LYS A 80 -45.89 15.23 4.27
CA LYS A 80 -46.89 16.26 4.52
C LYS A 80 -48.20 15.55 4.84
N ARG A 81 -48.61 15.57 6.11
CA ARG A 81 -50.00 15.33 6.48
C ARG A 81 -50.80 16.57 6.05
N ALA A 82 -51.76 16.36 5.16
CA ALA A 82 -52.87 17.27 4.87
C ALA A 82 -54.16 16.45 5.03
#